data_AF-A0A1Q3L668-F1
#
_entry.id   AF-A0A1Q3L668-F1
#
_cell.length_a   1.000
_cell.length_b   1.000
_cell.length_c   1.000
_cell.angle_alpha   90.00
_cell.angle_beta   90.00
_cell.angle_gamma   90.00
#
_symmetry.space_group_name_H-M   'P 1'
#
loop_
_entity.id
_entity.type
_entity.pdbx_description
1 polymer ?
#
loop_
_entity_poly.entity_id
_entity_poly.type
_entity_poly.pdbx_seq_one_letter_code
_entity_poly.pdbx_strand_id
1 'polypeptide(L)'
;MPLIRPASLPLIRAAEGGSDEVGQADAAARALREDYERWSRLGWGALTYLGAVLGTLFGLAMLDAASDVSGGAGRVVVLAIGGAALTIAVVCLLVLHRLWRTGRRLTIAAAWWLRLPFRTGQRSRRAPFWFAPRTVQYEPRILTRTTAGALLLLVAIFGLSSVFFTDAARMPLLTAAMVSIGVIAALCVCGILGGIMRITSGLAEGDPLWTAVRDRVRGE
;
A
#
# COMPACT_ATOMS: atom_id res chain seq x y z
N MET A 1 4.90 -6.30 -17.25
CA MET A 1 4.82 -7.32 -16.17
C MET A 1 3.41 -7.30 -15.57
N PRO A 2 2.70 -8.43 -15.46
CA PRO A 2 1.32 -8.43 -14.98
C PRO A 2 1.26 -8.10 -13.47
N LEU A 3 0.42 -7.10 -13.13
CA LEU A 3 0.18 -6.61 -11.75
C LEU A 3 -0.49 -7.67 -10.86
N ILE A 4 -1.19 -8.62 -11.47
CA ILE A 4 -1.84 -9.78 -10.87
C ILE A 4 -1.41 -10.99 -11.70
N ARG A 5 -1.01 -12.09 -11.06
CA ARG A 5 -0.68 -13.33 -11.78
C ARG A 5 -1.95 -13.88 -12.47
N PRO A 6 -1.84 -14.43 -13.69
CA PRO A 6 -2.98 -15.02 -14.38
C PRO A 6 -3.71 -16.09 -13.56
N ALA A 7 -2.96 -16.91 -12.81
CA ALA A 7 -3.50 -17.93 -11.91
C ALA A 7 -4.34 -17.37 -10.75
N SER A 8 -4.14 -16.12 -10.35
CA SER A 8 -4.87 -15.47 -9.26
C SER A 8 -6.21 -14.87 -9.73
N LEU A 9 -6.38 -14.62 -11.03
CA LEU A 9 -7.61 -14.07 -11.59
C LEU A 9 -8.86 -14.95 -11.39
N PRO A 10 -8.84 -16.26 -11.67
CA PRO A 10 -10.03 -17.10 -11.43
C PRO A 10 -10.38 -17.14 -9.93
N LEU A 11 -9.39 -17.17 -9.05
CA LEU A 11 -9.61 -17.19 -7.59
C LEU A 11 -10.22 -15.88 -7.07
N ILE A 12 -9.84 -14.74 -7.64
CA ILE A 12 -10.47 -13.45 -7.34
C ILE A 12 -11.92 -13.46 -7.81
N ARG A 13 -12.18 -13.90 -9.05
CA ARG A 13 -13.55 -13.95 -9.60
C ARG A 13 -14.44 -14.91 -8.81
N ALA A 14 -13.93 -16.05 -8.39
CA ALA A 14 -14.66 -17.00 -7.55
C ALA A 14 -15.01 -16.41 -6.17
N ALA A 15 -14.10 -15.64 -5.55
CA ALA A 15 -14.40 -14.92 -4.32
C ALA A 15 -15.43 -13.79 -4.52
N GLU A 16 -15.32 -13.05 -5.62
CA GLU A 16 -16.28 -11.99 -5.98
C GLU A 16 -17.66 -12.55 -6.33
N GLY A 17 -17.72 -13.75 -6.90
CA GLY A 17 -18.95 -14.47 -7.25
C GLY A 17 -19.54 -15.29 -6.10
N GLY A 18 -18.87 -15.37 -4.95
CA GLY A 18 -19.38 -16.08 -3.77
C GLY A 18 -19.35 -17.61 -3.89
N SER A 19 -18.27 -18.19 -4.42
CA SER A 19 -18.11 -19.64 -4.53
C SER A 19 -18.30 -20.39 -3.19
N ASP A 20 -18.89 -21.58 -3.24
CA ASP A 20 -19.04 -22.45 -2.06
C ASP A 20 -17.98 -23.57 -1.98
N GLU A 21 -16.91 -23.48 -2.77
CA GLU A 21 -15.85 -24.50 -2.85
C GLU A 21 -14.88 -24.44 -1.64
N VAL A 22 -15.40 -24.76 -0.45
CA VAL A 22 -14.65 -24.70 0.82
C VAL A 22 -13.36 -25.54 0.78
N GLY A 23 -13.38 -26.68 0.08
CA GLY A 23 -12.23 -27.59 -0.02
C GLY A 23 -10.99 -26.96 -0.68
N GLN A 24 -11.16 -25.91 -1.49
CA GLN A 24 -10.05 -25.20 -2.14
C GLN A 24 -9.61 -23.93 -1.38
N ALA A 25 -10.29 -23.58 -0.28
CA ALA A 25 -10.14 -22.28 0.36
C ALA A 25 -8.73 -22.00 0.87
N ASP A 26 -8.07 -22.97 1.50
CA ASP A 26 -6.70 -22.81 2.02
C ASP A 26 -5.69 -22.64 0.87
N ALA A 27 -5.83 -23.42 -0.21
CA ALA A 27 -4.97 -23.34 -1.40
C ALA A 27 -5.16 -22.00 -2.14
N ALA A 28 -6.42 -21.57 -2.32
CA ALA A 28 -6.77 -20.31 -2.95
C ALA A 28 -6.23 -19.11 -2.14
N ALA A 29 -6.42 -19.12 -0.82
CA ALA A 29 -5.89 -18.09 0.08
C ALA A 29 -4.36 -18.01 0.01
N ARG A 30 -3.66 -19.16 0.02
CA ARG A 30 -2.20 -19.21 -0.10
C ARG A 30 -1.72 -18.64 -1.43
N ALA A 31 -2.32 -19.04 -2.56
CA ALA A 31 -1.95 -18.55 -3.88
C ALA A 31 -2.14 -17.02 -4.02
N LEU A 32 -3.22 -16.48 -3.47
CA LEU A 32 -3.49 -15.04 -3.48
C LEU A 32 -2.53 -14.25 -2.58
N ARG A 33 -2.19 -14.81 -1.40
CA ARG A 33 -1.16 -14.24 -0.52
C ARG A 33 0.20 -14.23 -1.18
N GLU A 34 0.61 -15.31 -1.82
CA GLU A 34 1.89 -15.38 -2.53
C GLU A 34 2.02 -14.33 -3.64
N ASP A 35 0.93 -14.05 -4.38
CA ASP A 35 0.95 -13.01 -5.41
C ASP A 35 1.00 -11.59 -4.81
N TYR A 36 0.28 -11.36 -3.72
CA TYR A 36 0.35 -10.10 -2.97
C TYR A 36 1.73 -9.86 -2.34
N GLU A 37 2.30 -10.89 -1.73
CA GLU A 37 3.53 -10.83 -0.93
C GLU A 37 4.81 -10.90 -1.77
N ARG A 38 4.68 -11.10 -3.09
CA ARG A 38 5.81 -11.18 -4.04
C ARG A 38 6.79 -10.00 -3.91
N TRP A 39 8.08 -10.32 -3.81
CA TRP A 39 9.17 -9.32 -3.70
C TRP A 39 9.20 -8.33 -4.86
N SER A 40 8.95 -8.78 -6.09
CA SER A 40 8.92 -7.88 -7.24
C SER A 40 7.84 -6.81 -7.13
N ARG A 41 6.70 -7.11 -6.48
CA ARG A 41 5.64 -6.12 -6.24
C ARG A 41 6.11 -5.04 -5.27
N LEU A 42 6.81 -5.43 -4.20
CA LEU A 42 7.39 -4.50 -3.24
C LEU A 42 8.50 -3.66 -3.89
N GLY A 43 9.39 -4.29 -4.67
CA GLY A 43 10.44 -3.60 -5.41
C GLY A 43 9.90 -2.57 -6.40
N TRP A 44 8.85 -2.91 -7.16
CA TRP A 44 8.16 -1.96 -8.03
C TRP A 44 7.49 -0.83 -7.24
N GLY A 45 6.91 -1.13 -6.08
CA GLY A 45 6.37 -0.12 -5.17
C GLY A 45 7.47 0.85 -4.70
N ALA A 46 8.63 0.34 -4.28
CA ALA A 46 9.75 1.17 -3.86
C ALA A 46 10.31 2.02 -5.00
N LEU A 47 10.52 1.43 -6.19
CA LEU A 47 11.04 2.15 -7.36
C LEU A 47 10.10 3.27 -7.80
N THR A 48 8.78 3.01 -7.85
CA THR A 48 7.80 4.01 -8.27
C THR A 48 7.58 5.07 -7.20
N TYR A 49 7.68 4.72 -5.91
CA TYR A 49 7.73 5.70 -4.83
C TYR A 49 8.94 6.63 -4.96
N LEU A 50 10.14 6.08 -5.15
CA LEU A 50 11.35 6.89 -5.35
C LEU A 50 11.22 7.80 -6.57
N GLY A 51 10.70 7.30 -7.69
CA GLY A 51 10.44 8.11 -8.88
C GLY A 51 9.45 9.24 -8.63
N ALA A 52 8.39 9.00 -7.85
CA ALA A 52 7.43 10.03 -7.46
C ALA A 52 8.07 11.10 -6.56
N VAL A 53 8.85 10.68 -5.57
CA VAL A 53 9.55 11.59 -4.63
C VAL A 53 10.57 12.44 -5.37
N LEU A 54 11.47 11.82 -6.15
CA LEU A 54 12.51 12.52 -6.89
C LEU A 54 11.89 13.43 -7.95
N GLY A 55 10.91 12.95 -8.71
CA GLY A 55 10.24 13.75 -9.73
C GLY A 55 9.51 14.96 -9.14
N THR A 56 8.86 14.81 -7.97
CA THR A 56 8.22 15.92 -7.27
C THR A 56 9.24 16.93 -6.75
N LEU A 57 10.31 16.44 -6.10
CA LEU A 57 11.36 17.29 -5.53
C LEU A 57 12.10 18.08 -6.62
N PHE A 58 12.63 17.39 -7.64
CA PHE A 58 13.33 18.03 -8.75
C PHE A 58 12.40 18.91 -9.58
N GLY A 59 11.16 18.46 -9.83
CA GLY A 59 10.19 19.22 -10.58
C GLY A 59 9.90 20.58 -9.96
N LEU A 60 9.59 20.59 -8.66
CA LEU A 60 9.28 21.83 -7.95
C LEU A 60 10.54 22.69 -7.70
N ALA A 61 11.70 22.08 -7.44
CA ALA A 61 12.96 22.82 -7.30
C ALA A 61 13.39 23.49 -8.61
N MET A 62 13.15 22.86 -9.77
CA MET A 62 13.44 23.47 -11.08
C MET A 62 12.44 24.60 -11.39
N LEU A 63 11.18 24.47 -10.99
CA LEU A 63 10.22 25.57 -11.12
C LEU A 63 10.62 26.78 -10.28
N ASP A 64 11.16 26.55 -9.09
CA ASP A 64 11.72 27.59 -8.22
C ASP A 64 12.93 28.25 -8.89
N ALA A 65 13.92 27.45 -9.32
CA ALA A 65 15.11 27.96 -10.02
C ALA A 65 14.79 28.76 -11.30
N ALA A 66 13.66 28.50 -11.96
CA ALA A 66 13.24 29.23 -13.16
C ALA A 66 12.91 30.71 -12.88
N SER A 67 12.64 31.12 -11.63
CA SER A 67 12.49 32.53 -11.27
C SER A 67 13.81 33.29 -11.33
N ASP A 68 14.91 32.60 -11.07
CA ASP A 68 16.24 33.21 -10.85
C ASP A 68 17.10 33.23 -12.11
N VAL A 69 16.74 32.45 -13.13
CA VAL A 69 17.44 32.43 -14.42
C VAL A 69 17.07 33.64 -15.26
N SER A 70 18.06 34.48 -15.57
CA SER A 70 17.95 35.58 -16.53
C SER A 70 18.17 35.07 -17.97
N GLY A 71 17.23 35.39 -18.86
CA GLY A 71 17.29 35.03 -20.29
C GLY A 71 16.31 33.94 -20.74
N GLY A 72 15.73 34.13 -21.93
CA GLY A 72 14.65 33.28 -22.45
C GLY A 72 15.07 31.82 -22.69
N ALA A 73 16.24 31.58 -23.27
CA ALA A 73 16.70 30.23 -23.59
C ALA A 73 16.98 29.37 -22.35
N GLY A 74 17.66 29.94 -21.34
CA GLY A 74 17.96 29.24 -20.08
C GLY A 74 16.69 28.88 -19.30
N ARG A 75 15.73 29.82 -19.20
CA ARG A 75 14.45 29.58 -18.55
C ARG A 75 13.65 28.46 -19.24
N VAL A 76 13.63 28.42 -20.58
CA VAL A 76 12.95 27.34 -21.32
C VAL A 76 13.54 25.97 -21.00
N VAL A 77 14.86 25.85 -20.91
CA VAL A 77 15.53 24.57 -20.56
C VAL A 77 15.16 24.13 -19.15
N VAL A 78 15.22 25.02 -18.17
CA VAL A 78 14.87 24.71 -16.77
C VAL A 78 13.41 24.27 -16.65
N LEU A 79 12.48 24.98 -17.32
CA LEU A 79 11.07 24.61 -17.34
C LEU A 79 10.84 23.25 -18.03
N ALA A 80 11.57 22.95 -19.11
CA ALA A 80 11.48 21.66 -19.78
C ALA A 80 11.93 20.51 -18.87
N ILE A 81 13.04 20.68 -18.14
CA ILE A 81 13.54 19.68 -17.18
C ILE A 81 12.57 19.51 -16.01
N GLY A 82 12.07 20.61 -15.44
CA GLY A 82 11.08 20.58 -14.36
C GLY A 82 9.77 19.89 -14.79
N GLY A 83 9.28 20.21 -15.99
CA GLY A 83 8.12 19.56 -16.59
C GLY A 83 8.34 18.05 -16.81
N ALA A 84 9.50 17.66 -17.32
CA ALA A 84 9.85 16.25 -17.46
C ALA A 84 9.87 15.52 -16.10
N ALA A 85 10.47 16.11 -15.07
CA ALA A 85 10.48 15.53 -13.73
C ALA A 85 9.07 15.36 -13.14
N LEU A 86 8.19 16.35 -13.31
CA LEU A 86 6.80 16.28 -12.85
C LEU A 86 5.99 15.24 -13.63
N THR A 87 6.19 15.11 -14.94
CA THR A 87 5.50 14.08 -15.73
C THR A 87 5.91 12.68 -15.29
N ILE A 88 7.20 12.45 -14.99
CA ILE A 88 7.68 11.21 -14.39
C ILE A 88 7.00 10.96 -13.04
N ALA A 89 6.90 11.98 -12.18
CA ALA A 89 6.22 11.85 -10.89
C ALA A 89 4.76 11.41 -11.05
N VAL A 90 4.02 12.02 -11.98
CA VAL A 90 2.62 11.65 -12.29
C VAL A 90 2.53 10.19 -12.77
N VAL A 91 3.39 9.77 -13.69
CA VAL A 91 3.41 8.37 -14.17
C VAL A 91 3.68 7.41 -13.02
N CYS A 92 4.63 7.72 -12.16
CA CYS A 92 4.92 6.93 -10.96
C CYS A 92 3.73 6.84 -10.00
N LEU A 93 3.02 7.94 -9.77
CA LEU A 93 1.80 7.96 -8.94
C LEU A 93 0.67 7.11 -9.55
N LEU A 94 0.50 7.12 -10.87
CA LEU A 94 -0.46 6.26 -11.55
C LEU A 94 -0.12 4.78 -11.38
N VAL A 95 1.16 4.42 -11.44
CA VAL A 95 1.61 3.04 -11.19
C VAL A 95 1.39 2.64 -9.73
N LEU A 96 1.72 3.51 -8.77
CA LEU A 96 1.43 3.29 -7.35
C LEU A 96 -0.06 3.09 -7.10
N HIS A 97 -0.92 3.92 -7.71
CA HIS A 97 -2.36 3.78 -7.62
C HIS A 97 -2.87 2.44 -8.18
N ARG A 98 -2.33 1.99 -9.32
CA ARG A 98 -2.64 0.67 -9.89
C ARG A 98 -2.16 -0.48 -8.98
N LEU A 99 -0.97 -0.37 -8.39
CA LEU A 99 -0.45 -1.32 -7.41
C LEU A 99 -1.34 -1.38 -6.16
N TRP A 100 -1.83 -0.24 -5.70
CA TRP A 100 -2.77 -0.16 -4.58
C TRP A 100 -4.08 -0.86 -4.91
N ARG A 101 -4.74 -0.51 -6.02
CA ARG A 101 -6.02 -1.12 -6.42
C ARG A 101 -5.92 -2.63 -6.60
N THR A 102 -4.88 -3.12 -7.28
CA THR A 102 -4.70 -4.56 -7.50
C THR A 102 -4.37 -5.30 -6.21
N GLY A 103 -3.60 -4.69 -5.29
CA GLY A 103 -3.26 -5.29 -3.99
C GLY A 103 -4.45 -5.32 -3.06
N ARG A 104 -5.26 -4.26 -3.10
CA ARG A 104 -6.57 -4.17 -2.43
C ARG A 104 -7.47 -5.34 -2.84
N ARG A 105 -7.52 -5.65 -4.14
CA ARG A 105 -8.35 -6.73 -4.69
C ARG A 105 -7.88 -8.12 -4.26
N LEU A 106 -6.57 -8.37 -4.35
CA LEU A 106 -5.95 -9.63 -3.89
C LEU A 106 -6.19 -9.89 -2.41
N THR A 107 -5.98 -8.88 -1.56
CA THR A 107 -6.13 -9.02 -0.10
C THR A 107 -7.58 -9.20 0.33
N ILE A 108 -8.54 -8.58 -0.36
CA ILE A 108 -9.98 -8.83 -0.13
C ILE A 108 -10.33 -10.27 -0.48
N ALA A 109 -9.94 -10.74 -1.66
CA ALA A 109 -10.21 -12.11 -2.10
C ALA A 109 -9.55 -13.12 -1.16
N ALA A 110 -8.28 -12.90 -0.77
CA ALA A 110 -7.59 -13.76 0.18
C ALA A 110 -8.29 -13.79 1.54
N ALA A 111 -8.70 -12.64 2.07
CA ALA A 111 -9.42 -12.57 3.33
C ALA A 111 -10.80 -13.27 3.25
N TRP A 112 -11.46 -13.22 2.10
CA TRP A 112 -12.71 -13.94 1.87
C TRP A 112 -12.48 -15.46 1.91
N TRP A 113 -11.50 -15.98 1.17
CA TRP A 113 -11.16 -17.41 1.17
C TRP A 113 -10.75 -17.90 2.55
N LEU A 114 -9.97 -17.12 3.31
CA LEU A 114 -9.59 -17.45 4.69
C LEU A 114 -10.79 -17.58 5.64
N ARG A 115 -11.86 -16.81 5.40
CA ARG A 115 -13.06 -16.81 6.23
C ARG A 115 -14.04 -17.91 5.86
N LEU A 116 -14.01 -18.39 4.61
CA LEU A 116 -15.01 -19.28 4.06
C LEU A 116 -15.22 -20.56 4.91
N PRO A 117 -14.20 -21.33 5.32
CA PRO A 117 -14.40 -22.56 6.10
C PRO A 117 -15.03 -22.33 7.48
N PHE A 118 -14.80 -21.16 8.08
CA PHE A 118 -15.35 -20.81 9.39
C PHE A 118 -16.80 -20.32 9.27
N ARG A 119 -17.15 -19.65 8.16
CA ARG A 119 -18.50 -19.18 7.89
C ARG A 119 -19.46 -20.30 7.49
N THR A 120 -18.96 -21.30 6.77
CA THR A 120 -19.74 -22.48 6.37
C THR A 120 -19.81 -23.55 7.47
N GLY A 121 -19.19 -23.31 8.63
CA GLY A 121 -19.18 -24.25 9.75
C GLY A 121 -18.29 -25.49 9.55
N GLN A 122 -17.61 -25.62 8.40
CA GLN A 122 -16.72 -26.75 8.13
C GLN A 122 -15.48 -26.77 9.06
N ARG A 123 -15.07 -25.61 9.58
CA ARG A 123 -13.97 -25.51 10.54
C ARG A 123 -14.42 -24.81 11.82
N SER A 124 -14.21 -25.48 12.95
CA SER A 124 -14.47 -24.94 14.28
C SER A 124 -13.44 -23.87 14.65
N ARG A 125 -13.90 -22.78 15.27
CA ARG A 125 -13.06 -21.72 15.86
C ARG A 125 -12.45 -22.26 17.15
N ARG A 126 -11.13 -22.46 17.16
CA ARG A 126 -10.42 -23.14 18.27
C ARG A 126 -9.14 -22.41 18.65
N ALA A 127 -8.65 -22.64 19.87
CA ALA A 127 -7.44 -22.03 20.41
C ALA A 127 -6.18 -22.12 19.51
N PRO A 128 -5.93 -23.19 18.73
CA PRO A 128 -4.79 -23.20 17.81
C PRO A 128 -4.81 -22.08 16.76
N PHE A 129 -5.99 -21.61 16.37
CA PHE A 129 -6.16 -20.50 15.42
C PHE A 129 -5.94 -19.11 16.04
N TRP A 130 -5.74 -19.04 17.36
CA TRP A 130 -5.33 -17.81 18.06
C TRP A 130 -3.90 -17.38 17.69
N PHE A 131 -3.01 -18.35 17.43
CA PHE A 131 -1.60 -18.05 17.14
C PHE A 131 -1.40 -17.54 15.70
N ALA A 132 -2.17 -18.05 14.74
CA ALA A 132 -1.95 -17.76 13.32
C ALA A 132 -1.97 -16.25 12.95
N PRO A 133 -2.89 -15.41 13.46
CA PRO A 133 -2.86 -13.96 13.20
C PRO A 133 -1.66 -13.24 13.82
N ARG A 134 -1.09 -13.80 14.89
CA ARG A 134 0.04 -13.22 15.64
C ARG A 134 1.38 -13.63 15.04
N THR A 135 1.48 -14.87 14.56
CA THR A 135 2.70 -15.39 13.92
C THR A 135 2.92 -14.83 12.53
N VAL A 136 1.85 -14.45 11.82
CA VAL A 136 1.93 -13.88 10.46
C VAL A 136 2.81 -12.63 10.39
N GLN A 137 2.90 -11.86 11.49
CA GLN A 137 3.72 -10.65 11.54
C GLN A 137 5.23 -10.94 11.50
N TYR A 138 5.63 -12.15 11.90
CA TYR A 138 7.02 -12.61 11.87
C TYR A 138 7.42 -13.24 10.54
N GLU A 139 6.50 -13.41 9.59
CA GLU A 139 6.85 -13.86 8.25
C GLU A 139 7.75 -12.79 7.57
N PRO A 140 8.92 -13.15 7.01
CA PRO A 140 9.88 -12.17 6.48
C PRO A 140 9.29 -11.17 5.49
N ARG A 141 8.31 -11.61 4.68
CA ARG A 141 7.64 -10.79 3.66
C ARG A 141 6.68 -9.76 4.26
N ILE A 142 6.07 -10.07 5.41
CA ILE A 142 5.18 -9.17 6.12
C ILE A 142 6.01 -8.24 6.99
N LEU A 143 7.02 -8.77 7.69
CA LEU A 143 7.94 -7.97 8.50
C LEU A 143 8.58 -6.86 7.69
N THR A 144 9.16 -7.17 6.52
CA THR A 144 9.75 -6.15 5.63
C THR A 144 8.76 -5.09 5.15
N ARG A 145 7.50 -5.47 4.91
CA ARG A 145 6.43 -4.50 4.58
C ARG A 145 6.07 -3.64 5.78
N THR A 146 6.00 -4.20 6.98
CA THR A 146 5.75 -3.45 8.22
C THR A 146 6.88 -2.46 8.48
N THR A 147 8.14 -2.88 8.33
CA THR A 147 9.31 -1.98 8.46
C THR A 147 9.27 -0.88 7.40
N ALA A 148 8.97 -1.20 6.14
CA ALA A 148 8.82 -0.19 5.09
C ALA A 148 7.67 0.79 5.39
N GLY A 149 6.55 0.29 5.92
CA GLY A 149 5.43 1.11 6.37
C GLY A 149 5.80 2.04 7.53
N ALA A 150 6.59 1.56 8.50
CA ALA A 150 7.09 2.38 9.60
C ALA A 150 8.04 3.50 9.11
N LEU A 151 8.97 3.17 8.20
CA LEU A 151 9.85 4.16 7.58
C LEU A 151 9.06 5.20 6.78
N LEU A 152 8.07 4.78 6.00
CA LEU A 152 7.19 5.69 5.27
C LEU A 152 6.35 6.56 6.21
N LEU A 153 5.96 6.05 7.39
CA LEU A 153 5.27 6.85 8.39
C LEU A 153 6.17 7.97 8.94
N LEU A 154 7.45 7.69 9.17
CA LEU A 154 8.41 8.73 9.55
C LEU A 154 8.56 9.79 8.46
N VAL A 155 8.65 9.37 7.19
CA VAL A 155 8.68 10.31 6.05
C VAL A 155 7.39 11.11 5.95
N ALA A 156 6.24 10.50 6.18
CA ALA A 156 4.95 11.17 6.18
C ALA A 156 4.89 12.25 7.27
N ILE A 157 5.28 11.93 8.50
CA ILE A 157 5.33 12.87 9.61
C ILE A 157 6.30 14.01 9.31
N PHE A 158 7.50 13.71 8.82
CA PHE A 158 8.51 14.71 8.47
C PHE A 158 8.05 15.65 7.35
N GLY A 159 7.48 15.10 6.27
CA GLY A 159 6.99 15.89 5.14
C GLY A 159 5.77 16.74 5.51
N LEU A 160 4.86 16.24 6.35
CA LEU A 160 3.70 17.01 6.80
C LEU A 160 4.06 18.06 7.87
N SER A 161 5.05 17.78 8.72
CA SER A 161 5.49 18.73 9.74
C SER A 161 6.18 19.96 9.14
N SER A 162 6.67 19.87 7.90
CA SER A 162 7.31 21.01 7.22
C SER A 162 6.41 22.25 7.17
N VAL A 163 5.07 22.09 7.16
CA VAL A 163 4.12 23.22 7.21
C VAL A 163 4.33 24.11 8.44
N PHE A 164 4.77 23.53 9.57
CA PHE A 164 4.99 24.26 10.82
C PHE A 164 6.43 24.76 10.99
N PHE A 165 7.41 24.06 10.37
CA PHE A 165 8.83 24.30 10.62
C PHE A 165 9.57 24.99 9.47
N THR A 166 9.01 25.02 8.25
CA THR A 166 9.59 25.78 7.14
C THR A 166 8.98 27.18 7.08
N ASP A 167 9.81 28.18 6.80
CA ASP A 167 9.33 29.52 6.47
C ASP A 167 8.70 29.48 5.07
N ALA A 168 7.44 29.04 5.02
CA ALA A 168 6.69 28.84 3.78
C ALA A 168 6.56 30.12 2.95
N ALA A 169 6.68 31.30 3.58
CA ALA A 169 6.69 32.58 2.88
C ALA A 169 7.98 32.79 2.07
N ARG A 170 9.11 32.24 2.54
CA ARG A 170 10.40 32.32 1.85
C ARG A 170 10.64 31.18 0.85
N MET A 171 10.11 30.00 1.12
CA MET A 171 10.40 28.78 0.33
C MET A 171 9.12 28.01 -0.04
N PRO A 172 8.14 28.63 -0.71
CA PRO A 172 6.82 28.05 -0.92
C PRO A 172 6.86 26.74 -1.73
N LEU A 173 7.68 26.67 -2.77
CA LEU A 173 7.77 25.49 -3.64
C LEU A 173 8.47 24.31 -2.95
N LEU A 174 9.47 24.57 -2.11
CA LEU A 174 10.13 23.54 -1.30
C LEU A 174 9.17 22.99 -0.23
N THR A 175 8.44 23.87 0.47
CA THR A 175 7.41 23.46 1.43
C THR A 175 6.33 22.62 0.73
N ALA A 176 5.86 23.04 -0.45
CA ALA A 176 4.90 22.27 -1.24
C ALA A 176 5.43 20.88 -1.65
N ALA A 177 6.71 20.79 -2.00
CA ALA A 177 7.36 19.51 -2.32
C ALA A 177 7.39 18.57 -1.12
N MET A 178 7.82 19.07 0.05
CA MET A 178 7.89 18.29 1.28
C MET A 178 6.53 17.78 1.73
N VAL A 179 5.50 18.64 1.68
CA VAL A 179 4.12 18.26 2.00
C VAL A 179 3.61 17.20 1.02
N SER A 180 3.87 17.38 -0.28
CA SER A 180 3.46 16.41 -1.30
C SER A 180 4.11 15.05 -1.07
N ILE A 181 5.41 15.02 -0.76
CA ILE A 181 6.13 13.78 -0.40
C ILE A 181 5.53 13.15 0.86
N GLY A 182 5.21 13.96 1.88
CA GLY A 182 4.57 13.50 3.11
C GLY A 182 3.21 12.84 2.87
N VAL A 183 2.37 13.46 2.02
CA VAL A 183 1.07 12.91 1.62
C VAL A 183 1.23 11.61 0.83
N ILE A 184 2.15 11.57 -0.13
CA ILE A 184 2.42 10.35 -0.92
C ILE A 184 2.88 9.22 0.00
N ALA A 185 3.76 9.49 0.95
CA ALA A 185 4.22 8.53 1.94
C ALA A 185 3.06 8.03 2.81
N ALA A 186 2.21 8.92 3.32
CA ALA A 186 1.03 8.55 4.11
C ALA A 186 0.08 7.61 3.34
N LEU A 187 -0.20 7.93 2.07
CA LEU A 187 -1.02 7.07 1.21
C LEU A 187 -0.39 5.69 0.98
N CYS A 188 0.94 5.64 0.85
CA CYS A 188 1.67 4.38 0.73
C CYS A 188 1.57 3.54 2.01
N VAL A 189 1.65 4.17 3.20
CA VAL A 189 1.43 3.51 4.50
C VAL A 189 0.04 2.87 4.54
N CYS A 190 -1.00 3.62 4.17
CA CYS A 190 -2.37 3.09 4.11
C CYS A 190 -2.48 1.88 3.17
N GLY A 191 -1.77 1.89 2.04
CA GLY A 191 -1.74 0.78 1.10
C GLY A 191 -1.07 -0.48 1.66
N ILE A 192 0.13 -0.32 2.23
CA ILE A 192 0.94 -1.43 2.75
C ILE A 192 0.30 -2.04 4.00
N LEU A 193 0.02 -1.20 5.01
CA LEU A 193 -0.56 -1.67 6.27
C LEU A 193 -2.01 -2.11 6.10
N GLY A 194 -2.79 -1.43 5.25
CA GLY A 194 -4.18 -1.82 4.97
C GLY A 194 -4.30 -3.21 4.34
N GLY A 195 -3.34 -3.62 3.51
CA GLY A 195 -3.28 -4.99 2.97
C GLY A 195 -2.97 -6.04 4.04
N ILE A 196 -2.01 -5.74 4.93
CA ILE A 196 -1.65 -6.62 6.06
C ILE A 196 -2.85 -6.80 6.99
N MET A 197 -3.53 -5.70 7.35
CA MET A 197 -4.67 -5.72 8.25
C MET A 197 -5.84 -6.55 7.71
N ARG A 198 -6.01 -6.62 6.40
CA ARG A 198 -7.05 -7.48 5.79
C ARG A 198 -6.71 -8.95 5.90
N ILE A 199 -5.46 -9.32 5.65
CA ILE A 199 -4.99 -10.70 5.79
C ILE A 199 -5.12 -11.15 7.25
N THR A 200 -4.63 -10.34 8.20
CA THR A 200 -4.76 -10.64 9.64
C THR A 200 -6.22 -10.73 10.05
N SER A 201 -7.10 -9.84 9.56
CA SER A 201 -8.54 -9.91 9.82
C SER A 201 -9.24 -11.13 9.18
N GLY A 202 -8.65 -11.72 8.14
CA GLY A 202 -9.11 -12.96 7.53
C GLY A 202 -8.75 -14.15 8.43
N LEU A 203 -7.50 -14.20 8.88
CA LEU A 203 -7.00 -15.23 9.79
C LEU A 203 -7.70 -15.18 11.17
N ALA A 204 -8.00 -13.98 11.67
CA ALA A 204 -8.64 -13.77 12.96
C ALA A 204 -10.08 -14.30 13.03
N GLU A 205 -10.72 -14.68 11.92
CA GLU A 205 -12.06 -15.29 11.95
C GLU A 205 -12.06 -16.68 12.63
N GLY A 206 -10.90 -17.35 12.66
CA GLY A 206 -10.71 -18.58 13.41
C GLY A 206 -10.42 -18.38 14.91
N ASP A 207 -10.10 -17.15 15.34
CA ASP A 207 -9.73 -16.83 16.73
C ASP A 207 -10.99 -16.77 17.62
N PRO A 208 -11.14 -17.68 18.59
CA PRO A 208 -12.33 -17.73 19.45
C PRO A 208 -12.46 -16.48 20.34
N LEU A 209 -11.34 -15.87 20.76
CA LEU A 209 -11.36 -14.66 21.59
C LEU A 209 -11.81 -13.45 20.77
N TRP A 210 -11.33 -13.34 19.53
CA TRP A 210 -11.74 -12.26 18.64
C TRP A 210 -13.25 -12.31 18.36
N THR A 211 -13.80 -13.51 18.14
CA THR A 211 -15.24 -13.66 17.94
C THR A 211 -16.02 -13.38 19.21
N ALA A 212 -15.56 -13.84 20.37
CA ALA A 212 -16.21 -13.54 21.65
C ALA A 212 -16.25 -12.03 21.95
N VAL A 213 -15.17 -11.30 21.68
CA VAL A 213 -15.14 -9.83 21.83
C VAL A 213 -16.07 -9.16 20.83
N ARG A 214 -16.04 -9.56 19.56
CA ARG A 214 -16.90 -9.00 18.50
C ARG A 214 -18.38 -9.21 18.81
N ASP A 215 -18.75 -10.38 19.29
CA ASP A 215 -20.14 -10.73 19.59
C ASP A 215 -20.64 -9.98 20.83
N ARG A 216 -19.77 -9.73 21.83
CA ARG A 216 -20.10 -8.84 22.96
C ARG A 216 -20.32 -7.39 22.53
N VAL A 217 -19.45 -6.83 21.70
CA VAL A 217 -19.55 -5.44 21.21
C VAL A 217 -20.77 -5.22 20.30
N ARG A 218 -21.28 -6.26 19.64
CA ARG A 218 -22.48 -6.20 18.79
C ARG A 218 -23.78 -6.57 19.51
N GLY A 219 -23.69 -7.11 20.72
CA GLY A 219 -24.82 -7.49 21.56
C GLY A 219 -25.28 -6.37 22.49
N GLU A 220 -24.65 -5.21 22.42
CA GLU A 220 -25.08 -3.91 22.99
C GLU A 220 -25.64 -3.03 21.85
#